data_AF-R0EN78-F1
#
_entry.id   AF-R0EN78-F1
#
_cell.length_a   1.000
_cell.length_b   1.000
_cell.length_c   1.000
_cell.angle_alpha   90.00
_cell.angle_beta   90.00
_cell.angle_gamma   90.00
#
_symmetry.space_group_name_H-M   'P 1'
#
loop_
_entity.id
_entity.type
_entity.pdbx_description
1 polymer ?
#
loop_
_entity_poly.entity_id
_entity_poly.type
_entity_poly.pdbx_seq_one_letter_code
_entity_poly.pdbx_strand_id
1 'polypeptide(L)'
;MSTSFLEEWGAQLEKAEALVLATDPAEIAELEAQFGLSQLIAVAHIIESTDWGVETFPQFQNGAGAFGDRLEALRTHWDNWKRV
;
A
#
# COMPACT_ATOMS: atom_id res chain seq x y z
N MET A 1 16.55 -16.83 -12.18
CA MET A 1 15.86 -15.67 -11.59
C MET A 1 15.92 -15.88 -10.09
N SER A 2 16.58 -14.97 -9.36
CA SER A 2 16.83 -15.13 -7.92
C SER A 2 15.52 -15.06 -7.15
N THR A 3 15.25 -16.05 -6.31
CA THR A 3 14.08 -16.12 -5.41
C THR A 3 14.00 -14.93 -4.46
N SER A 4 15.13 -14.29 -4.16
CA SER A 4 15.23 -13.11 -3.30
C SER A 4 14.32 -11.95 -3.72
N PHE A 5 14.21 -11.66 -5.02
CA PHE A 5 13.42 -10.51 -5.49
C PHE A 5 11.92 -10.65 -5.21
N LEU A 6 11.36 -11.86 -5.38
CA LEU A 6 9.94 -12.12 -5.13
C LEU A 6 9.63 -12.16 -3.63
N GLU A 7 10.55 -12.69 -2.82
CA GLU A 7 10.42 -12.71 -1.36
C GLU A 7 10.52 -11.29 -0.76
N GLU A 8 11.46 -10.48 -1.24
CA GLU A 8 11.62 -9.09 -0.84
C GLU A 8 10.42 -8.23 -1.26
N TRP A 9 9.89 -8.46 -2.47
CA TRP A 9 8.70 -7.77 -2.97
C TRP A 9 7.44 -8.13 -2.16
N GLY A 10 7.20 -9.41 -1.88
CA GLY A 10 6.08 -9.86 -1.05
C GLY A 10 6.13 -9.27 0.36
N ALA A 11 7.31 -9.28 1.00
CA ALA A 11 7.48 -8.70 2.32
C ALA A 11 7.29 -7.16 2.35
N GLN A 12 7.60 -6.46 1.26
CA GLN A 12 7.32 -5.03 1.14
C GLN A 12 5.83 -4.75 0.94
N LEU A 13 5.14 -5.59 0.17
CA LEU A 13 3.71 -5.50 0.00
C LEU A 13 3.01 -5.68 1.34
N GLU A 14 3.28 -6.76 2.09
CA GLU A 14 2.69 -7.03 3.42
C GLU A 14 2.85 -5.86 4.40
N LYS A 15 4.04 -5.23 4.43
CA LYS A 15 4.29 -4.03 5.26
C LYS A 15 3.47 -2.83 4.80
N ALA A 16 3.37 -2.63 3.48
CA ALA A 16 2.55 -1.57 2.92
C ALA A 16 1.06 -1.79 3.23
N GLU A 17 0.58 -3.04 3.20
CA GLU A 17 -0.81 -3.37 3.57
C GLU A 17 -1.09 -3.01 5.02
N ALA A 18 -0.22 -3.43 5.94
CA ALA A 18 -0.37 -3.13 7.36
C ALA A 18 -0.45 -1.62 7.62
N LEU A 19 0.40 -0.83 6.95
CA LEU A 19 0.37 0.63 7.04
C LEU A 19 -0.91 1.24 6.46
N VAL A 20 -1.42 0.72 5.33
CA VAL A 20 -2.66 1.23 4.73
C VAL A 20 -3.88 0.91 5.60
N LEU A 21 -3.91 -0.27 6.22
CA LEU A 21 -5.02 -0.73 7.05
C LEU A 21 -5.02 -0.11 8.45
N ALA A 22 -3.85 0.27 8.99
CA ALA A 22 -3.76 0.95 10.28
C ALA A 22 -4.53 2.27 10.26
N THR A 23 -5.48 2.43 11.18
CA THR A 23 -6.33 3.63 11.27
C THR A 23 -6.04 4.48 12.49
N ASP A 24 -5.39 3.90 13.50
CA ASP A 24 -4.98 4.61 14.70
C ASP A 24 -3.65 5.36 14.48
N PRO A 25 -3.53 6.65 14.81
CA PRO A 25 -2.30 7.40 14.61
C PRO A 25 -1.08 6.86 15.37
N ALA A 26 -1.26 6.27 16.55
CA ALA A 26 -0.16 5.69 17.31
C ALA A 26 0.30 4.37 16.69
N GLU A 27 -0.65 3.55 16.23
CA GLU A 27 -0.36 2.33 15.45
C GLU A 27 0.40 2.66 14.15
N ILE A 28 -0.06 3.67 13.41
CA ILE A 28 0.62 4.12 12.18
C ILE A 28 2.06 4.52 12.50
N ALA A 29 2.27 5.36 13.51
CA ALA A 29 3.62 5.81 13.88
C ALA A 29 4.54 4.64 14.30
N GLU A 30 4.01 3.64 15.01
CA GLU A 30 4.77 2.44 15.39
C GLU A 30 5.16 1.61 14.16
N LEU A 31 4.22 1.36 13.26
CA LEU A 31 4.47 0.61 12.02
C LEU A 31 5.44 1.34 11.10
N GLU A 32 5.33 2.66 10.99
CA GLU A 32 6.27 3.46 10.19
C GLU A 32 7.70 3.36 10.73
N ALA A 33 7.86 3.42 12.06
CA ALA A 33 9.16 3.24 12.71
C ALA A 33 9.69 1.81 12.59
N GLN A 34 8.83 0.81 12.72
CA GLN A 34 9.20 -0.60 12.64
C GLN A 34 9.61 -1.01 11.22
N PHE A 35 8.91 -0.52 10.20
CA PHE A 35 9.14 -0.89 8.81
C PHE A 35 10.14 0.02 8.10
N GLY A 36 10.42 1.21 8.66
CA GLY A 36 11.21 2.24 7.98
C GLY A 36 10.53 2.74 6.71
N LEU A 37 9.19 2.68 6.68
CA LEU A 37 8.35 2.94 5.52
C LEU A 37 7.20 3.85 5.96
N SER A 38 6.97 4.96 5.26
CA SER A 38 5.84 5.82 5.58
C SER A 38 4.54 5.31 4.94
N GLN A 39 3.40 5.65 5.54
CA GLN A 39 2.08 5.33 4.99
C GLN A 39 1.91 5.91 3.57
N LEU A 40 2.52 7.07 3.28
CA LEU A 40 2.54 7.65 1.94
C LEU A 40 3.26 6.76 0.92
N ILE A 41 4.43 6.24 1.27
CA ILE A 41 5.18 5.35 0.37
C ILE A 41 4.46 4.01 0.24
N ALA A 42 3.86 3.49 1.32
CA ALA A 42 3.04 2.28 1.28
C ALA A 42 1.87 2.41 0.29
N VAL A 43 1.12 3.51 0.35
CA VAL A 43 0.03 3.83 -0.58
C VAL A 43 0.52 3.87 -2.02
N ALA A 44 1.64 4.55 -2.27
CA ALA A 44 2.22 4.64 -3.60
C ALA A 44 2.69 3.28 -4.12
N HIS A 45 3.33 2.48 -3.26
CA HIS A 45 3.80 1.14 -3.62
C HIS A 45 2.64 0.26 -4.06
N ILE A 46 1.53 0.23 -3.31
CA ILE A 46 0.39 -0.62 -3.70
C ILE A 46 -0.26 -0.13 -4.99
N ILE A 47 -0.53 1.17 -5.12
CA ILE A 47 -1.19 1.73 -6.30
C ILE A 47 -0.36 1.55 -7.58
N GLU A 48 0.95 1.75 -7.49
CA GLU A 48 1.82 1.90 -8.66
C GLU A 48 2.65 0.64 -8.96
N SER A 49 2.86 -0.25 -7.98
CA SER A 49 3.73 -1.43 -8.12
C SER A 49 2.98 -2.76 -8.18
N THR A 50 1.64 -2.76 -8.08
CA THR A 50 0.82 -3.97 -8.19
C THR A 50 -0.09 -3.90 -9.40
N ASP A 51 -0.28 -5.01 -10.11
CA ASP A 51 -1.21 -5.08 -11.24
C ASP A 51 -2.63 -4.67 -10.80
N TRP A 52 -3.07 -5.16 -9.64
CA TRP A 52 -4.35 -4.78 -9.05
C TRP A 52 -4.47 -3.27 -8.82
N GLY A 53 -3.43 -2.62 -8.30
CA GLY A 53 -3.42 -1.18 -8.06
C GLY A 53 -3.49 -0.37 -9.35
N VAL A 54 -2.78 -0.82 -10.40
CA VAL A 54 -2.79 -0.21 -11.73
C VAL A 54 -4.18 -0.34 -12.37
N GLU A 55 -4.81 -1.50 -12.26
CA GLU A 55 -6.15 -1.76 -12.82
C GLU A 55 -7.27 -1.05 -12.04
N THR A 56 -7.16 -1.00 -10.71
CA THR A 56 -8.22 -0.46 -9.83
C THR A 56 -8.14 1.05 -9.69
N PHE A 57 -6.93 1.63 -9.75
CA PHE A 57 -6.71 3.06 -9.55
C PHE A 57 -5.93 3.72 -10.70
N PRO A 58 -6.42 3.66 -11.95
CA PRO A 58 -5.76 4.30 -13.08
C PRO A 58 -5.64 5.83 -12.89
N GLN A 59 -6.55 6.44 -12.13
CA GLN A 59 -6.56 7.88 -11.84
C GLN A 59 -5.46 8.35 -10.87
N PHE A 60 -4.81 7.43 -10.14
CA PHE A 60 -3.78 7.74 -9.16
C PHE A 60 -2.36 7.34 -9.60
N GLN A 61 -2.23 6.89 -10.85
CA GLN A 61 -0.94 6.49 -11.43
C GLN A 61 -0.02 7.69 -11.63
N ASN A 62 1.30 7.43 -11.65
CA ASN A 62 2.34 8.45 -11.82
C ASN A 62 2.30 9.54 -10.73
N GLY A 63 1.99 9.16 -9.49
CA GLY A 63 1.88 10.08 -8.37
C GLY A 63 0.71 11.07 -8.43
N ALA A 64 -0.32 10.80 -9.25
CA ALA A 64 -1.50 11.65 -9.34
C ALA A 64 -2.43 11.51 -8.12
N GLY A 65 -3.15 12.60 -7.79
CA GLY A 65 -4.11 12.65 -6.68
C GLY A 65 -3.48 12.99 -5.32
N ALA A 66 -4.32 13.46 -4.39
CA ALA A 66 -3.86 13.76 -3.03
C ALA A 66 -3.69 12.47 -2.22
N PHE A 67 -2.77 12.47 -1.26
CA PHE A 67 -2.51 11.31 -0.40
C PHE A 67 -3.79 10.82 0.31
N GLY A 68 -4.60 11.73 0.85
CA GLY A 68 -5.86 11.38 1.52
C GLY A 68 -6.82 10.64 0.60
N ASP A 69 -7.03 11.14 -0.61
CA ASP A 69 -7.92 10.53 -1.62
C ASP A 69 -7.43 9.12 -2.01
N ARG A 70 -6.11 8.98 -2.19
CA ARG A 70 -5.47 7.70 -2.53
C ARG A 70 -5.63 6.67 -1.39
N LEU A 71 -5.40 7.10 -0.16
CA LEU A 71 -5.53 6.24 1.03
C LEU A 71 -6.97 5.81 1.27
N GLU A 72 -7.93 6.73 1.15
CA GLU A 72 -9.35 6.44 1.31
C GLU A 72 -9.85 5.45 0.24
N ALA A 73 -9.48 5.68 -1.03
CA ALA A 73 -9.84 4.79 -2.12
C ALA A 73 -9.24 3.39 -1.93
N LEU A 74 -7.96 3.30 -1.53
CA LEU A 74 -7.32 2.03 -1.20
C LEU A 74 -8.08 1.28 -0.13
N ARG A 75 -8.36 1.92 1.02
CA ARG A 75 -9.10 1.30 2.13
C ARG A 75 -10.49 0.85 1.71
N THR A 76 -11.18 1.65 0.90
CA THR A 76 -12.53 1.34 0.40
C THR A 76 -12.54 0.09 -0.48
N HIS A 77 -11.55 -0.07 -1.35
CA HIS A 77 -11.46 -1.22 -2.25
C HIS A 77 -10.79 -2.45 -1.62
N TRP A 78 -10.05 -2.28 -0.53
CA TRP A 78 -9.35 -3.36 0.17
C TRP A 78 -10.27 -4.47 0.65
N ASP A 79 -11.44 -4.09 1.17
CA ASP A 79 -12.45 -5.02 1.70
C ASP A 79 -13.01 -5.96 0.62
N ASN A 80 -13.02 -5.50 -0.64
CA ASN A 80 -13.41 -6.32 -1.79
C ASN A 80 -12.28 -7.25 -2.26
N TRP A 81 -11.03 -6.85 -2.08
CA TRP A 81 -9.87 -7.63 -2.48
C TRP A 81 -9.55 -8.78 -1.54
N LYS A 82 -9.73 -8.64 -0.21
CA LYS A 82 -9.53 -9.76 0.73
C LYS A 82 -10.59 -10.88 0.66
N ARG A 83 -11.70 -10.66 -0.05
CA ARG A 83 -12.81 -11.63 -0.18
C ARG A 83 -12.71 -12.53 -1.42
N VAL A 84 -11.81 -12.21 -2.36
CA VAL A 84 -11.47 -13.07 -3.51
C VAL A 84 -10.31 -13.98 -3.16
#